data_AF-A0A7S6MCC3-F1
#
_entry.id   AF-A0A7S6MCC3-F1
#
_cell.length_a   1.000
_cell.length_b   1.000
_cell.length_c   1.000
_cell.angle_alpha   90.00
_cell.angle_beta   90.00
_cell.angle_gamma   90.00
#
_symmetry.space_group_name_H-M   'P 1'
#
loop_
_entity.id
_entity.type
_entity.pdbx_description
1 polymer ?
#
loop_
_entity_poly.entity_id
_entity_poly.type
_entity_poly.pdbx_seq_one_letter_code
_entity_poly.pdbx_strand_id
1 'polypeptide(L)'
;MRGLDPTSRLHTAAGRRLAPWLGAVLALSLASCAAAPRNLQAVSAYYNYDFPSAREALRGDAELLNDEQVVLNNLRLGLAAMADGDVNESERALGRVFDLLSTAGLNRDRTTAAVWLHEGVRIWKGEPFEQALAYHAVATHYATRGDWENTRAAAANALFRLTDFGADRDRKLTSEELARREAQRPGYLETGYTAVDTNFALGFLMQGVGADLSGLDAQAPFDAALRINPALAPLVDVLRRREYDTLLIVDYGKGPTKVAYGPDLALARFEPRMRSGNRLHVSLDGRALGSFAAACDVNAMAVDHRWNNLEDVRRAKSMIGDALLVGGTAAIAIGGHNDEKEAQLAGVGAIIAGMLLKAGARADTRHMEFNPVETFLVPLSLGRTGTLDVTVAGHGRTSIVLPDFIPGSPGRPRAVYLRLHGPDSPQPAWLTARTLVHGNDYAGVKPGDWPWILGGQDVSTPTRETLEQYQRHGRLTDVPLLDLQDRYQREGILIGSGMENRPDARKNPSFRHILEGGTGLFTPQPDSMGYKRIMYSAHPPWRGGGRR
;
A
#
# COMPACT_ATOMS: atom_id res chain seq x y z
N MET A 1 -77.20 -45.94 23.65
CA MET A 1 -76.51 -46.53 22.48
C MET A 1 -75.54 -45.50 21.95
N ARG A 2 -74.25 -45.89 21.85
CA ARG A 2 -73.12 -45.08 21.41
C ARG A 2 -73.07 -45.08 19.88
N GLY A 3 -72.81 -43.92 19.27
CA GLY A 3 -72.31 -43.79 17.90
C GLY A 3 -71.10 -42.86 17.93
N LEU A 4 -69.91 -43.45 17.83
CA LEU A 4 -68.62 -42.76 17.77
C LEU A 4 -68.23 -42.61 16.29
N ASP A 5 -67.91 -41.38 15.89
CA ASP A 5 -67.28 -41.05 14.61
C ASP A 5 -65.77 -40.83 14.83
N PRO A 6 -64.85 -41.60 14.20
CA PRO A 6 -63.43 -41.51 14.47
C PRO A 6 -62.64 -40.95 13.26
N THR A 7 -62.75 -39.65 12.94
CA THR A 7 -61.84 -39.03 11.94
C THR A 7 -61.54 -37.55 12.21
N SER A 8 -60.81 -37.20 13.28
CA SER A 8 -60.32 -35.81 13.42
C SER A 8 -59.13 -35.60 14.37
N ARG A 9 -58.06 -36.42 14.34
CA ARG A 9 -56.84 -36.12 15.12
C ARG A 9 -55.53 -36.60 14.49
N LEU A 10 -55.11 -36.04 13.35
CA LEU A 10 -53.75 -36.27 12.83
C LEU A 10 -53.18 -35.07 12.05
N HIS A 11 -53.17 -33.83 12.55
CA HIS A 11 -52.41 -32.75 11.86
C HIS A 11 -51.68 -31.69 12.70
N THR A 12 -51.57 -31.79 14.03
CA THR A 12 -51.01 -30.68 14.85
C THR A 12 -49.81 -31.00 15.75
N ALA A 13 -49.02 -32.03 15.42
CA ALA A 13 -47.82 -32.39 16.22
C ALA A 13 -46.46 -32.23 15.50
N ALA A 14 -46.43 -32.14 14.17
CA ALA A 14 -45.17 -32.10 13.41
C ALA A 14 -44.54 -30.69 13.30
N GLY A 15 -45.33 -29.61 13.41
CA GLY A 15 -44.84 -28.24 13.16
C GLY A 15 -43.99 -27.62 14.29
N ARG A 16 -44.09 -28.13 15.54
CA ARG A 16 -43.43 -27.50 16.70
C ARG A 16 -41.97 -27.92 16.93
N ARG A 17 -41.46 -28.94 16.23
CA ARG A 17 -40.07 -29.44 16.41
C ARG A 17 -39.07 -28.94 15.36
N LEU A 18 -39.53 -28.31 14.27
CA LEU A 18 -38.66 -27.79 13.19
C LEU A 18 -38.21 -26.33 13.41
N ALA A 19 -38.96 -25.53 14.15
CA ALA A 19 -38.66 -24.12 14.42
C ALA A 19 -37.29 -23.86 15.10
N PRO A 20 -36.85 -24.62 16.13
CA PRO A 20 -35.55 -24.36 16.76
C PRO A 20 -34.36 -24.75 15.85
N TRP A 21 -34.55 -25.72 14.95
CA TRP A 21 -33.51 -26.15 14.00
C TRP A 21 -33.30 -25.12 12.88
N LEU A 22 -34.38 -24.56 12.33
CA LEU A 22 -34.30 -23.47 11.35
C LEU A 22 -33.65 -22.20 11.95
N GLY A 23 -33.96 -21.88 13.21
CA GLY A 23 -33.33 -20.76 13.92
C GLY A 23 -31.81 -20.96 14.14
N ALA A 24 -31.39 -22.17 14.51
CA ALA A 24 -29.97 -22.49 14.72
C ALA A 24 -29.17 -22.50 13.41
N VAL A 25 -29.74 -23.02 12.31
CA VAL A 25 -29.09 -23.02 10.99
C VAL A 25 -28.96 -21.60 10.42
N LEU A 26 -29.95 -20.73 10.63
CA LEU A 26 -29.83 -19.30 10.29
C LEU A 26 -28.77 -18.58 11.15
N ALA A 27 -28.69 -18.87 12.45
CA ALA A 27 -27.70 -18.25 13.33
C ALA A 27 -26.25 -18.67 13.00
N LEU A 28 -26.03 -19.94 12.66
CA LEU A 28 -24.71 -20.47 12.27
C LEU A 28 -24.25 -19.98 10.89
N SER A 29 -25.17 -19.74 9.95
CA SER A 29 -24.84 -19.20 8.64
C SER A 29 -24.49 -17.70 8.68
N LEU A 30 -25.03 -16.94 9.63
CA LEU A 30 -24.72 -15.50 9.79
C LEU A 30 -23.36 -15.23 10.46
N ALA A 31 -22.82 -16.16 11.25
CA ALA A 31 -21.52 -15.97 11.93
C ALA A 31 -20.30 -16.29 11.04
N SER A 32 -20.48 -16.93 9.88
CA SER A 32 -19.39 -17.50 9.08
C SER A 32 -18.92 -16.65 7.88
N CYS A 33 -19.48 -15.45 7.65
CA CYS A 33 -19.23 -14.69 6.41
C CYS A 33 -18.31 -13.47 6.55
N ALA A 34 -17.68 -13.23 7.71
CA ALA A 34 -16.58 -12.28 7.78
C ALA A 34 -15.31 -12.96 7.24
N ALA A 35 -15.07 -12.86 5.93
CA ALA A 35 -13.80 -13.30 5.35
C ALA A 35 -12.67 -12.62 6.13
N ALA A 36 -11.81 -13.43 6.77
CA ALA A 36 -10.66 -12.92 7.48
C ALA A 36 -9.84 -12.04 6.53
N PRO A 37 -9.24 -10.93 7.01
CA PRO A 37 -8.39 -10.12 6.16
C PRO A 37 -7.30 -11.01 5.57
N ARG A 38 -7.25 -11.12 4.23
CA ARG A 38 -6.15 -11.81 3.57
C ARG A 38 -4.86 -11.04 3.88
N ASN A 39 -3.74 -11.75 4.04
CA ASN A 39 -2.41 -11.16 4.20
C ASN A 39 -2.16 -10.37 5.49
N LEU A 40 -2.85 -10.69 6.60
CA LEU A 40 -2.53 -10.18 7.94
C LEU A 40 -1.04 -10.36 8.31
N GLN A 41 -0.44 -11.48 7.89
CA GLN A 41 0.98 -11.73 8.07
C GLN A 41 1.85 -10.68 7.37
N ALA A 42 1.53 -10.34 6.12
CA ALA A 42 2.27 -9.34 5.36
C ALA A 42 2.14 -7.95 5.99
N VAL A 43 0.93 -7.58 6.44
CA VAL A 43 0.68 -6.31 7.13
C VAL A 43 1.44 -6.22 8.45
N SER A 44 1.40 -7.28 9.25
CA SER A 44 2.14 -7.35 10.51
C SER A 44 3.65 -7.25 10.26
N ALA A 45 4.18 -8.02 9.32
CA ALA A 45 5.59 -8.01 8.95
C ALA A 45 6.06 -6.63 8.47
N TYR A 46 5.30 -5.99 7.57
CA TYR A 46 5.60 -4.65 7.06
C TYR A 46 5.73 -3.65 8.21
N TYR A 47 4.75 -3.59 9.11
CA TYR A 47 4.75 -2.64 10.23
C TYR A 47 5.73 -2.98 11.36
N ASN A 48 6.35 -4.16 11.34
CA ASN A 48 7.46 -4.56 12.21
C ASN A 48 8.83 -4.31 11.57
N TYR A 49 8.89 -3.62 10.41
CA TYR A 49 10.08 -3.45 9.59
C TYR A 49 10.70 -4.77 9.08
N ASP A 50 9.93 -5.86 9.03
CA ASP A 50 10.31 -7.13 8.41
C ASP A 50 9.79 -7.17 6.96
N PHE A 51 10.34 -6.29 6.13
CA PHE A 51 9.96 -6.19 4.72
C PHE A 51 10.19 -7.47 3.93
N PRO A 52 11.27 -8.27 4.14
CA PRO A 52 11.43 -9.55 3.48
C PRO A 52 10.27 -10.53 3.75
N SER A 53 9.85 -10.68 5.01
CA SER A 53 8.67 -11.50 5.35
C SER A 53 7.40 -10.97 4.69
N ALA A 54 7.21 -9.66 4.64
CA ALA A 54 6.06 -9.06 3.98
C ALA A 54 6.04 -9.38 2.48
N ARG A 55 7.18 -9.27 1.81
CA ARG A 55 7.35 -9.59 0.39
C ARG A 55 7.08 -11.07 0.11
N GLU A 56 7.68 -11.97 0.89
CA GLU A 56 7.45 -13.42 0.78
C GLU A 56 5.97 -13.78 0.87
N ALA A 57 5.26 -13.21 1.84
CA ALA A 57 3.83 -13.45 2.04
C ALA A 57 2.96 -12.93 0.88
N LEU A 58 3.42 -11.94 0.11
CA LEU A 58 2.65 -11.30 -0.96
C LEU A 58 2.95 -11.85 -2.36
N ARG A 59 4.12 -12.45 -2.58
CA ARG A 59 4.56 -12.88 -3.93
C ARG A 59 3.59 -13.83 -4.62
N GLY A 60 3.15 -14.87 -3.91
CA GLY A 60 2.24 -15.86 -4.46
C GLY A 60 0.96 -15.20 -4.98
N ASP A 61 0.34 -14.37 -4.14
CA ASP A 61 -0.90 -13.67 -4.50
C ASP A 61 -0.70 -12.58 -5.56
N ALA A 62 0.48 -11.94 -5.62
CA ALA A 62 0.80 -10.91 -6.60
C ALA A 62 1.01 -11.47 -8.03
N GLU A 63 1.30 -12.77 -8.17
CA GLU A 63 1.44 -13.44 -9.47
C GLU A 63 0.08 -13.93 -10.04
N LEU A 64 -0.99 -13.96 -9.24
CA LEU A 64 -2.31 -14.42 -9.65
C LEU A 64 -3.06 -13.34 -10.45
N LEU A 65 -3.00 -13.42 -11.79
CA LEU A 65 -3.67 -12.46 -12.68
C LEU A 65 -5.20 -12.40 -12.51
N ASN A 66 -5.81 -13.52 -12.11
CA ASN A 66 -7.25 -13.64 -11.92
C ASN A 66 -7.69 -13.39 -10.46
N ASP A 67 -6.82 -12.83 -9.62
CA ASP A 67 -7.16 -12.46 -8.26
C ASP A 67 -7.82 -11.07 -8.23
N GLU A 68 -8.95 -10.97 -7.53
CA GLU A 68 -9.67 -9.71 -7.32
C GLU A 68 -8.83 -8.63 -6.61
N GLN A 69 -7.74 -9.00 -5.94
CA GLN A 69 -6.80 -8.13 -5.24
C GLN A 69 -5.44 -8.04 -5.95
N VAL A 70 -5.33 -8.44 -7.23
CA VAL A 70 -4.04 -8.42 -7.95
C VAL A 70 -3.34 -7.05 -7.92
N VAL A 71 -4.09 -5.96 -8.08
CA VAL A 71 -3.55 -4.58 -7.97
C VAL A 71 -3.08 -4.30 -6.54
N LEU A 72 -3.90 -4.64 -5.55
CA LEU A 72 -3.61 -4.43 -4.13
C LEU A 72 -2.36 -5.20 -3.68
N ASN A 73 -2.25 -6.46 -4.06
CA ASN A 73 -1.14 -7.32 -3.69
C ASN A 73 0.16 -6.90 -4.40
N ASN A 74 0.11 -6.51 -5.67
CA ASN A 74 1.28 -5.94 -6.34
C ASN A 74 1.67 -4.58 -5.76
N LEU A 75 0.72 -3.72 -5.36
CA LEU A 75 1.04 -2.45 -4.72
C LEU A 75 1.69 -2.65 -3.35
N ARG A 76 1.14 -3.55 -2.51
CA ARG A 76 1.75 -3.95 -1.23
C ARG A 76 3.17 -4.50 -1.44
N LEU A 77 3.34 -5.41 -2.40
CA LEU A 77 4.65 -6.00 -2.71
C LEU A 77 5.65 -4.94 -3.18
N GLY A 78 5.22 -4.05 -4.07
CA GLY A 78 6.03 -2.97 -4.61
C GLY A 78 6.51 -1.99 -3.54
N LEU A 79 5.64 -1.60 -2.61
CA LEU A 79 6.01 -0.72 -1.49
C LEU A 79 6.91 -1.42 -0.46
N ALA A 80 6.67 -2.71 -0.18
CA ALA A 80 7.55 -3.48 0.71
C ALA A 80 8.94 -3.64 0.09
N ALA A 81 9.03 -3.97 -1.20
CA ALA A 81 10.30 -4.06 -1.94
C ALA A 81 11.02 -2.71 -2.02
N MET A 82 10.29 -1.62 -2.27
CA MET A 82 10.86 -0.27 -2.29
C MET A 82 11.45 0.14 -0.93
N ALA A 83 10.74 -0.15 0.17
CA ALA A 83 11.24 0.12 1.52
C ALA A 83 12.47 -0.74 1.86
N ASP A 84 12.48 -2.01 1.44
CA ASP A 84 13.62 -2.91 1.63
C ASP A 84 14.83 -2.55 0.74
N GLY A 85 14.64 -1.70 -0.27
CA GLY A 85 15.69 -1.37 -1.25
C GLY A 85 15.92 -2.46 -2.30
N ASP A 86 14.94 -3.36 -2.51
CA ASP A 86 14.90 -4.22 -3.70
C ASP A 86 14.24 -3.46 -4.85
N VAL A 87 15.08 -2.78 -5.62
CA VAL A 87 14.65 -1.97 -6.76
C VAL A 87 14.00 -2.85 -7.84
N ASN A 88 14.50 -4.06 -8.10
CA ASN A 88 14.00 -4.87 -9.22
C ASN A 88 12.62 -5.46 -8.94
N GLU A 89 12.37 -5.95 -7.72
CA GLU A 89 11.04 -6.42 -7.34
C GLU A 89 10.04 -5.27 -7.22
N SER A 90 10.50 -4.12 -6.70
CA SER A 90 9.70 -2.90 -6.67
C SER A 90 9.27 -2.49 -8.08
N GLU A 91 10.19 -2.43 -9.03
CA GLU A 91 9.92 -2.08 -10.43
C GLU A 91 8.90 -3.04 -11.06
N ARG A 92 9.10 -4.35 -10.89
CA ARG A 92 8.20 -5.37 -11.45
C ARG A 92 6.78 -5.27 -10.89
N ALA A 93 6.66 -5.14 -9.57
CA ALA A 93 5.37 -5.10 -8.90
C ALA A 93 4.65 -3.78 -9.18
N LEU A 94 5.34 -2.64 -9.07
CA LEU A 94 4.78 -1.31 -9.34
C LEU A 94 4.49 -1.10 -10.84
N GLY A 95 5.31 -1.67 -11.74
CA GLY A 95 5.03 -1.69 -13.17
C GLY A 95 3.72 -2.41 -13.49
N ARG A 96 3.47 -3.57 -12.87
CA ARG A 96 2.17 -4.24 -12.99
C ARG A 96 1.01 -3.41 -12.45
N VAL A 97 1.19 -2.72 -11.33
CA VAL A 97 0.18 -1.78 -10.82
C VAL A 97 -0.10 -0.68 -11.83
N PHE A 98 0.95 -0.08 -12.40
CA PHE A 98 0.83 0.96 -13.42
C PHE A 98 0.08 0.47 -14.67
N ASP A 99 0.43 -0.71 -15.19
CA ASP A 99 -0.23 -1.32 -16.35
C ASP A 99 -1.71 -1.60 -16.07
N LEU A 100 -2.03 -2.21 -14.93
CA LEU A 100 -3.41 -2.54 -14.57
C LEU A 100 -4.28 -1.30 -14.31
N LEU A 101 -3.72 -0.25 -13.70
CA LEU A 101 -4.46 0.99 -13.45
C LEU A 101 -4.65 1.80 -14.74
N SER A 102 -3.67 1.80 -15.65
CA SER A 102 -3.70 2.57 -16.90
C SER A 102 -4.56 1.91 -17.98
N THR A 103 -4.54 0.58 -18.09
CA THR A 103 -5.33 -0.16 -19.09
C THR A 103 -6.83 -0.14 -18.80
N ALA A 104 -7.21 -0.05 -17.53
CA ALA A 104 -8.58 -0.29 -17.11
C ALA A 104 -9.53 0.92 -17.28
N GLY A 105 -9.26 1.80 -18.24
CA GLY A 105 -10.13 2.85 -18.75
C GLY A 105 -10.45 3.97 -17.75
N LEU A 106 -9.98 5.19 -18.05
CA LEU A 106 -10.65 6.38 -17.53
C LEU A 106 -12.03 6.50 -18.19
N ASN A 107 -13.02 7.05 -17.49
CA ASN A 107 -14.30 7.40 -18.09
C ASN A 107 -14.08 8.43 -19.23
N ARG A 108 -15.09 8.62 -20.11
CA ARG A 108 -15.00 9.58 -21.25
C ARG A 108 -14.57 10.99 -20.82
N ASP A 109 -14.86 11.37 -19.58
CA ASP A 109 -14.54 12.67 -18.98
C ASP A 109 -13.22 12.68 -18.17
N ARG A 110 -12.45 11.60 -18.23
CA ARG A 110 -11.20 11.36 -17.48
C ARG A 110 -11.36 11.20 -15.96
N THR A 111 -12.53 10.79 -15.48
CA THR A 111 -12.73 10.38 -14.08
C THR A 111 -12.35 8.90 -13.87
N THR A 112 -11.97 8.52 -12.65
CA THR A 112 -11.57 7.16 -12.29
C THR A 112 -12.73 6.35 -11.71
N ALA A 113 -12.80 5.06 -12.06
CA ALA A 113 -13.67 4.08 -11.41
C ALA A 113 -12.83 3.22 -10.44
N ALA A 114 -13.35 2.91 -9.24
CA ALA A 114 -12.61 2.05 -8.29
C ALA A 114 -12.66 0.56 -8.64
N VAL A 115 -13.50 0.16 -9.60
CA VAL A 115 -13.70 -1.24 -9.98
C VAL A 115 -13.82 -1.38 -11.47
N TRP A 116 -13.24 -2.46 -11.98
CA TRP A 116 -13.34 -2.89 -13.36
C TRP A 116 -13.66 -4.38 -13.45
N LEU A 117 -14.39 -4.74 -14.50
CA LEU A 117 -14.70 -6.13 -14.83
C LEU A 117 -13.72 -6.57 -15.93
N HIS A 118 -12.85 -7.52 -15.61
CA HIS A 118 -11.98 -8.19 -16.56
C HIS A 118 -12.27 -9.68 -16.51
N GLU A 119 -12.59 -10.29 -17.66
CA GLU A 119 -12.88 -11.74 -17.75
C GLU A 119 -13.95 -12.24 -16.76
N GLY A 120 -14.92 -11.38 -16.41
CA GLY A 120 -15.98 -11.70 -15.44
C GLY A 120 -15.55 -11.59 -13.96
N VAL A 121 -14.29 -11.25 -13.68
CA VAL A 121 -13.77 -11.00 -12.33
C VAL A 121 -13.77 -9.50 -12.04
N ARG A 122 -14.25 -9.16 -10.85
CA ARG A 122 -14.28 -7.79 -10.33
C ARG A 122 -12.95 -7.48 -9.64
N ILE A 123 -12.09 -6.72 -10.30
CA ILE A 123 -10.77 -6.36 -9.77
C ILE A 123 -10.87 -5.08 -8.91
N TRP A 124 -10.33 -5.13 -7.70
CA TRP A 124 -10.13 -3.97 -6.83
C TRP A 124 -9.06 -3.07 -7.44
N LYS A 125 -9.36 -1.77 -7.59
CA LYS A 125 -8.38 -0.74 -7.99
C LYS A 125 -8.04 0.23 -6.87
N GLY A 126 -8.79 0.17 -5.77
CA GLY A 126 -8.74 1.16 -4.70
C GLY A 126 -9.51 2.42 -5.02
N GLU A 127 -9.72 3.22 -3.98
CA GLU A 127 -10.33 4.54 -4.11
C GLU A 127 -9.46 5.47 -4.96
N PRO A 128 -10.04 6.53 -5.56
CA PRO A 128 -9.27 7.53 -6.29
C PRO A 128 -8.01 8.02 -5.56
N PHE A 129 -8.03 8.29 -4.24
CA PHE A 129 -6.80 8.73 -3.57
C PHE A 129 -5.75 7.61 -3.47
N GLU A 130 -6.18 6.35 -3.30
CA GLU A 130 -5.27 5.20 -3.27
C GLU A 130 -4.63 4.97 -4.64
N GLN A 131 -5.38 5.17 -5.73
CA GLN A 131 -4.84 5.14 -7.09
C GLN A 131 -3.84 6.26 -7.34
N ALA A 132 -4.13 7.49 -6.88
CA ALA A 132 -3.19 8.60 -6.97
C ALA A 132 -1.89 8.33 -6.19
N LEU A 133 -2.00 7.73 -5.00
CA LEU A 133 -0.85 7.29 -4.21
C LEU A 133 -0.09 6.13 -4.85
N ALA A 134 -0.78 5.21 -5.54
CA ALA A 134 -0.14 4.13 -6.30
C ALA A 134 0.73 4.70 -7.43
N TYR A 135 0.21 5.65 -8.22
CA TYR A 135 1.00 6.34 -9.23
C TYR A 135 2.14 7.17 -8.63
N HIS A 136 1.92 7.78 -7.47
CA HIS A 136 3.00 8.44 -6.72
C HIS A 136 4.10 7.45 -6.32
N ALA A 137 3.76 6.25 -5.85
CA ALA A 137 4.73 5.21 -5.52
C ALA A 137 5.55 4.79 -6.75
N VAL A 138 4.93 4.64 -7.92
CA VAL A 138 5.62 4.38 -9.20
C VAL A 138 6.57 5.54 -9.54
N ALA A 139 6.12 6.80 -9.41
CA ALA A 139 6.94 7.97 -9.67
C ALA A 139 8.16 8.05 -8.72
N THR A 140 7.94 7.76 -7.45
CA THR A 140 8.97 7.70 -6.39
C THR A 140 9.99 6.61 -6.70
N HIS A 141 9.54 5.42 -7.12
CA HIS A 141 10.43 4.35 -7.57
C HIS A 141 11.36 4.80 -8.70
N TYR A 142 10.82 5.42 -9.75
CA TYR A 142 11.67 5.94 -10.84
C TYR A 142 12.61 7.06 -10.36
N ALA A 143 12.17 7.88 -9.40
CA ALA A 143 12.99 8.96 -8.85
C ALA A 143 14.21 8.40 -8.09
N THR A 144 14.04 7.32 -7.31
CA THR A 144 15.19 6.69 -6.61
C THR A 144 16.19 6.02 -7.55
N ARG A 145 15.80 5.80 -8.82
CA ARG A 145 16.69 5.37 -9.90
C ARG A 145 17.29 6.52 -10.70
N GLY A 146 16.88 7.76 -10.44
CA GLY A 146 17.27 8.94 -11.21
C GLY A 146 16.62 9.02 -12.60
N ASP A 147 15.53 8.28 -12.83
CA ASP A 147 14.78 8.25 -14.08
C ASP A 147 13.65 9.29 -14.06
N TRP A 148 14.04 10.56 -14.23
CA TRP A 148 13.16 11.70 -14.05
C TRP A 148 12.07 11.82 -15.12
N GLU A 149 12.30 11.29 -16.33
CA GLU A 149 11.31 11.27 -17.40
C GLU A 149 10.15 10.33 -17.04
N ASN A 150 10.47 9.12 -16.58
CA ASN A 150 9.47 8.17 -16.11
C ASN A 150 8.83 8.61 -14.79
N THR A 151 9.57 9.27 -13.88
CA THR A 151 8.98 9.94 -12.71
C THR A 151 7.89 10.93 -13.12
N ARG A 152 8.19 11.82 -14.08
CA ARG A 152 7.22 12.80 -14.57
C ARG A 152 5.99 12.14 -15.19
N ALA A 153 6.20 11.14 -16.04
CA ALA A 153 5.12 10.43 -16.71
C ALA A 153 4.22 9.69 -15.72
N ALA A 154 4.80 8.97 -14.75
CA ALA A 154 4.06 8.30 -13.69
C ALA A 154 3.28 9.30 -12.81
N ALA A 155 3.92 10.39 -12.40
CA ALA A 155 3.26 11.43 -11.60
C ALA A 155 2.09 12.09 -12.34
N ALA A 156 2.20 12.28 -13.66
CA ALA A 156 1.10 12.82 -14.48
C ALA A 156 -0.14 11.91 -14.50
N ASN A 157 0.04 10.59 -14.40
CA ASN A 157 -1.09 9.65 -14.33
C ASN A 157 -1.85 9.74 -12.99
N ALA A 158 -1.25 10.28 -11.94
CA ALA A 158 -1.94 10.56 -10.67
C ALA A 158 -2.89 11.77 -10.76
N LEU A 159 -2.91 12.52 -11.87
CA LEU A 159 -3.58 13.80 -12.01
C LEU A 159 -4.89 13.73 -12.82
N PHE A 160 -5.63 12.63 -12.67
CA PHE A 160 -6.96 12.47 -13.28
C PHE A 160 -8.01 13.40 -12.63
N ARG A 161 -9.17 13.56 -13.27
CA ARG A 161 -10.25 14.40 -12.74
C ARG A 161 -11.07 13.67 -11.69
N LEU A 162 -11.63 14.42 -10.74
CA LEU A 162 -12.47 13.90 -9.66
C LEU A 162 -13.93 14.19 -9.93
N THR A 163 -14.82 13.42 -9.31
CA THR A 163 -16.26 13.65 -9.34
C THR A 163 -16.66 14.54 -8.16
N ASP A 164 -17.33 15.65 -8.44
CA ASP A 164 -17.85 16.57 -7.42
C ASP A 164 -19.38 16.65 -7.52
N PHE A 165 -20.07 16.25 -6.46
CA PHE A 165 -21.53 16.23 -6.37
C PHE A 165 -22.11 17.49 -5.71
N GLY A 166 -21.29 18.47 -5.39
CA GLY A 166 -21.63 19.72 -4.69
C GLY A 166 -22.26 20.77 -5.60
N ALA A 167 -23.57 20.66 -5.88
CA ALA A 167 -24.35 21.73 -6.53
C ALA A 167 -24.48 23.01 -5.67
N ASP A 168 -24.29 22.90 -4.35
CA ASP A 168 -24.21 24.03 -3.41
C ASP A 168 -22.77 24.20 -2.94
N ARG A 169 -22.10 25.25 -3.42
CA ARG A 169 -20.64 25.46 -3.36
C ARG A 169 -20.02 25.47 -1.95
N ASP A 170 -20.83 25.52 -0.89
CA ASP A 170 -20.35 25.75 0.48
C ASP A 170 -20.48 24.55 1.42
N ARG A 171 -21.08 23.41 0.98
CA ARG A 171 -21.26 22.24 1.85
C ARG A 171 -20.81 20.93 1.21
N LYS A 172 -19.84 20.26 1.85
CA LYS A 172 -19.43 18.89 1.51
C LYS A 172 -20.55 17.91 1.87
N LEU A 173 -20.99 17.10 0.90
CA LEU A 173 -21.98 16.06 1.13
C LEU A 173 -21.32 14.81 1.73
N THR A 174 -21.99 14.18 2.70
CA THR A 174 -21.55 12.88 3.20
C THR A 174 -22.02 11.75 2.26
N SER A 175 -21.40 10.57 2.35
CA SER A 175 -21.84 9.38 1.58
C SER A 175 -23.30 9.02 1.87
N GLU A 176 -23.79 9.24 3.10
CA GLU A 176 -25.20 9.05 3.46
C GLU A 176 -26.12 10.05 2.76
N GLU A 177 -25.72 11.31 2.68
CA GLU A 177 -26.50 12.34 1.99
C GLU A 177 -26.57 12.09 0.49
N LEU A 178 -25.47 11.62 -0.10
CA LEU A 178 -25.42 11.19 -1.50
C LEU A 178 -26.32 9.97 -1.73
N ALA A 179 -26.32 9.01 -0.81
CA ALA A 179 -27.25 7.88 -0.83
C ALA A 179 -28.71 8.34 -0.79
N ARG A 180 -29.05 9.28 0.09
CA ARG A 180 -30.41 9.85 0.19
C ARG A 180 -30.81 10.60 -1.07
N ARG A 181 -29.90 11.40 -1.66
CA ARG A 181 -30.17 12.12 -2.91
C ARG A 181 -30.40 11.19 -4.09
N GLU A 182 -29.61 10.12 -4.22
CA GLU A 182 -29.83 9.07 -5.23
C GLU A 182 -31.16 8.35 -5.02
N ALA A 183 -31.53 8.06 -3.77
CA ALA A 183 -32.82 7.42 -3.46
C ALA A 183 -34.01 8.34 -3.81
N GLN A 184 -33.87 9.65 -3.60
CA GLN A 184 -34.90 10.65 -3.94
C GLN A 184 -34.95 10.95 -5.44
N ARG A 185 -33.80 10.92 -6.13
CA ARG A 185 -33.67 11.19 -7.56
C ARG A 185 -32.79 10.10 -8.20
N PRO A 186 -33.40 9.00 -8.68
CA PRO A 186 -32.66 7.92 -9.34
C PRO A 186 -31.81 8.44 -10.51
N GLY A 187 -30.53 8.05 -10.56
CA GLY A 187 -29.57 8.51 -11.57
C GLY A 187 -28.80 9.79 -11.20
N TYR A 188 -28.97 10.31 -9.98
CA TYR A 188 -28.18 11.42 -9.44
C TYR A 188 -26.69 11.08 -9.41
N LEU A 189 -26.29 9.85 -9.06
CA LEU A 189 -24.88 9.45 -9.06
C LEU A 189 -24.27 9.33 -10.46
N GLU A 190 -25.10 9.26 -11.50
CA GLU A 190 -24.67 9.13 -12.89
C GLU A 190 -24.63 10.48 -13.61
N THR A 191 -25.48 11.42 -13.23
CA THR A 191 -25.68 12.70 -13.94
C THR A 191 -25.53 13.94 -13.07
N GLY A 192 -25.53 13.79 -11.75
CA GLY A 192 -25.52 14.87 -10.76
C GLY A 192 -24.14 15.29 -10.29
N TYR A 193 -23.07 14.90 -10.97
CA TYR A 193 -21.71 15.35 -10.67
C TYR A 193 -21.16 16.29 -11.73
N THR A 194 -20.16 17.06 -11.34
CA THR A 194 -19.28 17.81 -12.22
C THR A 194 -17.87 17.23 -12.12
N ALA A 195 -17.21 17.07 -13.25
CA ALA A 195 -15.80 16.70 -13.26
C ALA A 195 -14.96 17.92 -12.85
N VAL A 196 -14.14 17.78 -11.82
CA VAL A 196 -13.25 18.84 -11.31
C VAL A 196 -11.79 18.38 -11.41
N ASP A 197 -10.88 19.34 -11.50
CA ASP A 197 -9.45 19.02 -11.47
C ASP A 197 -9.06 18.42 -10.11
N THR A 198 -8.10 17.50 -10.12
CA THR A 198 -7.55 16.94 -8.90
C THR A 198 -6.94 18.01 -7.99
N ASN A 199 -7.07 17.83 -6.68
CA ASN A 199 -6.35 18.59 -5.67
C ASN A 199 -5.18 17.79 -5.08
N PHE A 200 -4.56 16.88 -5.85
CA PHE A 200 -3.40 16.09 -5.41
C PHE A 200 -2.09 16.88 -5.60
N ALA A 201 -1.82 17.81 -4.70
CA ALA A 201 -0.63 18.69 -4.77
C ALA A 201 0.70 17.90 -4.87
N LEU A 202 0.83 16.76 -4.17
CA LEU A 202 2.02 15.91 -4.23
C LEU A 202 2.28 15.35 -5.63
N GLY A 203 1.23 14.98 -6.37
CA GLY A 203 1.36 14.54 -7.77
C GLY A 203 1.92 15.65 -8.66
N PHE A 204 1.41 16.89 -8.50
CA PHE A 204 1.92 18.05 -9.23
C PHE A 204 3.36 18.40 -8.85
N LEU A 205 3.73 18.31 -7.57
CA LEU A 205 5.11 18.48 -7.12
C LEU A 205 6.05 17.47 -7.79
N MET A 206 5.72 16.18 -7.74
CA MET A 206 6.54 15.12 -8.36
C MET A 206 6.61 15.25 -9.88
N GLN A 207 5.52 15.65 -10.53
CA GLN A 207 5.52 15.94 -11.96
C GLN A 207 6.43 17.13 -12.29
N GLY A 208 6.37 18.20 -11.50
CA GLY A 208 7.23 19.37 -11.63
C GLY A 208 8.70 19.02 -11.45
N VAL A 209 9.05 18.27 -10.41
CA VAL A 209 10.43 17.78 -10.18
C VAL A 209 10.92 16.92 -11.35
N GLY A 210 10.11 15.97 -11.80
CA GLY A 210 10.47 15.13 -12.94
C GLY A 210 10.65 15.93 -14.24
N ALA A 211 9.79 16.91 -14.50
CA ALA A 211 9.92 17.82 -15.64
C ALA A 211 11.20 18.65 -15.55
N ASP A 212 11.44 19.27 -14.40
CA ASP A 212 12.59 20.14 -14.14
C ASP A 212 13.91 19.41 -14.36
N LEU A 213 14.06 18.23 -13.74
CA LEU A 213 15.27 17.40 -13.80
C LEU A 213 15.44 16.66 -15.13
N SER A 214 14.39 16.58 -15.96
CA SER A 214 14.48 16.11 -17.35
C SER A 214 14.70 17.25 -18.35
N GLY A 215 14.86 18.50 -17.89
CA GLY A 215 15.09 19.66 -18.76
C GLY A 215 13.83 20.21 -19.45
N LEU A 216 12.64 19.87 -18.96
CA LEU A 216 11.35 20.38 -19.42
C LEU A 216 10.84 21.52 -18.54
N ASP A 217 9.82 22.24 -19.01
CA ASP A 217 9.17 23.28 -18.21
C ASP A 217 8.38 22.67 -17.04
N ALA A 218 8.70 23.11 -15.83
CA ALA A 218 8.12 22.66 -14.57
C ALA A 218 7.22 23.72 -13.90
N GLN A 219 7.06 24.91 -14.48
CA GLN A 219 6.35 26.00 -13.82
C GLN A 219 4.87 25.69 -13.62
N ALA A 220 4.19 25.18 -14.64
CA ALA A 220 2.75 24.90 -14.57
C ALA A 220 2.39 23.86 -13.49
N PRO A 221 3.08 22.71 -13.34
CA PRO A 221 2.86 21.81 -12.22
C PRO A 221 3.11 22.46 -10.85
N PHE A 222 4.20 23.22 -10.69
CA PHE A 222 4.47 23.90 -9.43
C PHE A 222 3.40 24.95 -9.06
N ASP A 223 2.93 25.73 -10.02
CA ASP A 223 1.83 26.68 -9.82
C ASP A 223 0.52 25.96 -9.46
N ALA A 224 0.25 24.81 -10.07
CA ALA A 224 -0.92 23.99 -9.72
C ALA A 224 -0.84 23.49 -8.26
N ALA A 225 0.34 23.01 -7.83
CA ALA A 225 0.55 22.61 -6.44
C ALA A 225 0.32 23.77 -5.45
N LEU A 226 0.79 24.97 -5.77
CA LEU A 226 0.58 26.17 -4.93
C LEU A 226 -0.87 26.64 -4.90
N ARG A 227 -1.61 26.54 -6.01
CA ARG A 227 -3.05 26.83 -6.01
C ARG A 227 -3.83 25.90 -5.09
N ILE A 228 -3.42 24.63 -5.01
CA ILE A 228 -4.06 23.62 -4.15
C ILE A 228 -3.66 23.83 -2.69
N ASN A 229 -2.37 24.02 -2.43
CA ASN A 229 -1.84 24.18 -1.07
C ASN A 229 -0.77 25.29 -1.04
N PRO A 230 -1.17 26.54 -0.74
CA PRO A 230 -0.24 27.67 -0.65
C PRO A 230 0.86 27.50 0.40
N ALA A 231 0.66 26.65 1.41
CA ALA A 231 1.69 26.38 2.43
C ALA A 231 2.92 25.67 1.86
N LEU A 232 2.85 25.15 0.62
CA LEU A 232 3.98 24.56 -0.11
C LEU A 232 4.90 25.59 -0.75
N ALA A 233 4.62 26.90 -0.67
CA ALA A 233 5.45 27.95 -1.27
C ALA A 233 6.95 27.83 -0.92
N PRO A 234 7.35 27.65 0.36
CA PRO A 234 8.77 27.51 0.68
C PRO A 234 9.42 26.27 0.03
N LEU A 235 8.68 25.17 -0.10
CA LEU A 235 9.17 23.96 -0.75
C LEU A 235 9.34 24.19 -2.26
N VAL A 236 8.32 24.76 -2.91
CA VAL A 236 8.34 25.03 -4.37
C VAL A 236 9.45 26.02 -4.73
N ASP A 237 9.71 27.02 -3.89
CA ASP A 237 10.80 27.97 -4.11
C ASP A 237 12.17 27.29 -4.13
N VAL A 238 12.42 26.33 -3.23
CA VAL A 238 13.66 25.55 -3.23
C VAL A 238 13.75 24.67 -4.47
N LEU A 239 12.66 23.99 -4.84
CA LEU A 239 12.62 23.13 -6.03
C LEU A 239 12.91 23.93 -7.32
N ARG A 240 12.29 25.10 -7.48
CA ARG A 240 12.50 25.99 -8.63
C ARG A 240 13.92 26.49 -8.78
N ARG A 241 14.63 26.74 -7.67
CA ARG A 241 16.01 27.23 -7.68
C ARG A 241 17.03 26.15 -8.06
N ARG A 242 16.67 24.87 -7.96
CA ARG A 242 17.56 23.72 -8.18
C ARG A 242 18.81 23.72 -7.29
N GLU A 243 18.73 24.39 -6.15
CA GLU A 243 19.80 24.49 -5.15
C GLU A 243 19.74 23.29 -4.19
N TYR A 244 19.64 22.07 -4.72
CA TYR A 244 19.61 20.84 -3.95
C TYR A 244 20.34 19.70 -4.67
N ASP A 245 20.99 18.84 -3.91
CA ASP A 245 21.73 17.67 -4.39
C ASP A 245 21.09 16.36 -3.92
N THR A 246 20.06 16.45 -3.08
CA THR A 246 19.36 15.32 -2.50
C THR A 246 17.86 15.61 -2.46
N LEU A 247 17.05 14.65 -2.89
CA LEU A 247 15.59 14.71 -2.75
C LEU A 247 15.14 13.58 -1.82
N LEU A 248 14.81 13.93 -0.58
CA LEU A 248 14.34 12.96 0.39
C LEU A 248 12.81 12.83 0.30
N ILE A 249 12.33 11.59 0.14
CA ILE A 249 10.91 11.24 0.11
C ILE A 249 10.64 10.38 1.34
N VAL A 250 9.86 10.88 2.29
CA VAL A 250 9.60 10.18 3.56
C VAL A 250 8.12 9.89 3.71
N ASP A 251 7.78 8.60 3.75
CA ASP A 251 6.44 8.13 4.06
C ASP A 251 6.35 7.80 5.55
N TYR A 252 5.51 8.52 6.28
CA TYR A 252 5.39 8.40 7.73
C TYR A 252 4.04 7.78 8.16
N GLY A 253 4.06 6.98 9.22
CA GLY A 253 2.87 6.53 9.93
C GLY A 253 1.99 5.52 9.20
N LYS A 254 0.87 5.15 9.82
CA LYS A 254 -0.15 4.25 9.28
C LYS A 254 -1.30 5.08 8.73
N GLY A 255 -1.57 4.93 7.44
CA GLY A 255 -2.64 5.63 6.75
C GLY A 255 -4.03 5.24 7.26
N PRO A 256 -5.09 5.84 6.69
CA PRO A 256 -6.45 5.58 7.12
C PRO A 256 -6.88 4.13 6.82
N THR A 257 -7.78 3.60 7.63
CA THR A 257 -8.36 2.26 7.44
C THR A 257 -9.77 2.39 6.87
N LYS A 258 -10.12 1.53 5.91
CA LYS A 258 -11.51 1.49 5.40
C LYS A 258 -12.36 0.63 6.35
N VAL A 259 -13.39 1.23 6.94
CA VAL A 259 -14.34 0.53 7.82
C VAL A 259 -15.73 0.55 7.22
N ALA A 260 -16.47 -0.53 7.43
CA ALA A 260 -17.89 -0.57 7.09
C ALA A 260 -18.72 0.09 8.20
N TYR A 261 -19.79 0.80 7.82
CA TYR A 261 -20.70 1.51 8.73
C TYR A 261 -22.11 1.63 8.12
N GLY A 262 -23.02 2.29 8.85
CA GLY A 262 -24.40 2.50 8.41
C GLY A 262 -25.28 1.24 8.57
N PRO A 263 -26.54 1.29 8.08
CA PRO A 263 -27.44 0.13 8.10
C PRO A 263 -26.77 -1.08 7.44
N ASP A 264 -26.69 -2.17 8.21
CA ASP A 264 -26.11 -3.46 7.83
C ASP A 264 -24.72 -3.42 7.18
N LEU A 265 -23.89 -2.43 7.58
CA LEU A 265 -22.50 -2.31 7.16
C LEU A 265 -22.30 -2.20 5.65
N ALA A 266 -23.25 -1.58 4.94
CA ALA A 266 -23.21 -1.47 3.49
C ALA A 266 -22.60 -0.18 2.94
N LEU A 267 -22.35 0.78 3.82
CA LEU A 267 -21.52 1.92 3.51
C LEU A 267 -20.11 1.66 4.04
N ALA A 268 -19.10 2.22 3.40
CA ALA A 268 -17.77 2.28 3.99
C ALA A 268 -17.24 3.70 3.99
N ARG A 269 -16.34 3.95 4.94
CA ARG A 269 -15.63 5.21 5.11
C ARG A 269 -14.20 4.93 5.53
N PHE A 270 -13.34 5.91 5.30
CA PHE A 270 -11.98 5.88 5.81
C PHE A 270 -11.91 6.54 7.18
N GLU A 271 -11.28 5.86 8.13
CA GLU A 271 -11.02 6.35 9.48
C GLU A 271 -9.51 6.51 9.68
N PRO A 272 -9.05 7.70 10.14
CA PRO A 272 -7.65 7.90 10.50
C PRO A 272 -7.18 6.92 11.57
N ARG A 273 -6.09 6.19 11.31
CA ARG A 273 -5.42 5.34 12.32
C ARG A 273 -4.45 6.15 13.18
N MET A 274 -3.87 7.18 12.58
CA MET A 274 -2.94 8.12 13.20
C MET A 274 -3.36 9.55 12.87
N ARG A 275 -2.95 10.50 13.73
CA ARG A 275 -3.14 11.93 13.46
C ARG A 275 -2.06 12.45 12.52
N SER A 276 -2.47 13.32 11.61
CA SER A 276 -1.59 14.13 10.75
C SER A 276 -1.12 15.38 11.51
N GLY A 277 -0.33 16.23 10.84
CA GLY A 277 0.25 17.46 11.38
C GLY A 277 1.66 17.28 11.94
N ASN A 278 2.39 16.24 11.54
CA ASN A 278 3.75 16.02 12.01
C ASN A 278 4.75 16.90 11.22
N ARG A 279 5.94 17.11 11.79
CA ARG A 279 7.03 17.82 11.11
C ARG A 279 8.25 16.92 10.96
N LEU A 280 8.88 16.95 9.79
CA LEU A 280 10.15 16.27 9.56
C LEU A 280 11.31 17.20 9.94
N HIS A 281 12.13 16.79 10.90
CA HIS A 281 13.39 17.44 11.23
C HIS A 281 14.53 16.67 10.57
N VAL A 282 15.43 17.40 9.93
CA VAL A 282 16.61 16.82 9.28
C VAL A 282 17.86 17.52 9.80
N SER A 283 18.89 16.75 10.15
CA SER A 283 20.23 17.26 10.47
C SER A 283 21.32 16.47 9.75
N LEU A 284 22.44 17.14 9.45
CA LEU A 284 23.65 16.53 8.92
C LEU A 284 24.79 16.77 9.90
N ASP A 285 25.43 15.71 10.40
CA ASP A 285 26.48 15.76 11.42
C ASP A 285 26.04 16.57 12.66
N GLY A 286 24.79 16.42 13.09
CA GLY A 286 24.21 17.16 14.21
C GLY A 286 23.83 18.62 13.92
N ARG A 287 24.18 19.17 12.74
CA ARG A 287 23.72 20.50 12.31
C ARG A 287 22.32 20.40 11.72
N ALA A 288 21.36 21.11 12.32
CA ALA A 288 20.01 21.19 11.78
C ALA A 288 20.00 21.81 10.37
N LEU A 289 19.39 21.09 9.41
CA LEU A 289 19.16 21.56 8.05
C LEU A 289 17.79 22.23 7.91
N GLY A 290 16.79 21.75 8.64
CA GLY A 290 15.46 22.35 8.61
C GLY A 290 14.39 21.55 9.31
N SER A 291 13.18 22.11 9.31
CA SER A 291 11.95 21.46 9.74
C SER A 291 10.90 21.62 8.65
N PHE A 292 10.42 20.52 8.10
CA PHE A 292 9.60 20.47 6.89
C PHE A 292 8.19 20.01 7.23
N ALA A 293 7.20 20.64 6.59
CA ALA A 293 5.81 20.18 6.65
C ALA A 293 5.59 19.04 5.65
N ALA A 294 4.57 18.22 5.89
CA ALA A 294 4.16 17.20 4.94
C ALA A 294 3.71 17.83 3.61
N ALA A 295 4.11 17.22 2.50
CA ALA A 295 3.65 17.60 1.17
C ALA A 295 2.25 17.02 0.87
N CYS A 296 1.88 15.93 1.55
CA CYS A 296 0.58 15.28 1.46
C CYS A 296 0.09 14.82 2.83
N ASP A 297 -1.18 15.06 3.12
CA ASP A 297 -1.92 14.49 4.25
C ASP A 297 -2.94 13.48 3.69
N VAL A 298 -2.64 12.19 3.85
CA VAL A 298 -3.46 11.11 3.29
C VAL A 298 -4.80 10.98 4.02
N ASN A 299 -4.85 11.30 5.31
CA ASN A 299 -6.11 11.33 6.04
C ASN A 299 -7.04 12.40 5.45
N ALA A 300 -6.51 13.59 5.17
CA ALA A 300 -7.30 14.68 4.59
C ALA A 300 -7.85 14.32 3.20
N MET A 301 -7.07 13.59 2.39
CA MET A 301 -7.55 13.05 1.11
C MET A 301 -8.67 12.02 1.30
N ALA A 302 -8.48 11.05 2.19
CA ALA A 302 -9.42 9.95 2.37
C ALA A 302 -10.79 10.37 2.94
N VAL A 303 -10.85 11.48 3.69
CA VAL A 303 -12.12 12.05 4.18
C VAL A 303 -12.83 12.96 3.17
N ASP A 304 -12.17 13.35 2.09
CA ASP A 304 -12.77 14.18 1.05
C ASP A 304 -13.56 13.31 0.06
N HIS A 305 -14.87 13.54 0.01
CA HIS A 305 -15.78 12.76 -0.83
C HIS A 305 -15.41 12.72 -2.33
N ARG A 306 -14.71 13.74 -2.85
CA ARG A 306 -14.23 13.76 -4.25
C ARG A 306 -13.20 12.66 -4.53
N TRP A 307 -12.52 12.19 -3.48
CA TRP A 307 -11.53 11.14 -3.51
C TRP A 307 -12.10 9.75 -3.17
N ASN A 308 -13.39 9.65 -2.86
CA ASN A 308 -14.07 8.41 -2.53
C ASN A 308 -14.98 8.00 -3.67
N ASN A 309 -14.82 6.79 -4.18
CA ASN A 309 -15.76 6.21 -5.13
C ASN A 309 -17.06 5.88 -4.42
N LEU A 310 -18.17 6.36 -4.97
CA LEU A 310 -19.50 6.16 -4.41
C LEU A 310 -20.08 4.78 -4.74
N GLU A 311 -19.23 3.78 -4.92
CA GLU A 311 -19.69 2.44 -5.25
C GLU A 311 -20.43 1.78 -4.07
N ASP A 312 -19.97 2.02 -2.84
CA ASP A 312 -20.70 1.58 -1.65
C ASP A 312 -22.07 2.28 -1.55
N VAL A 313 -22.20 3.51 -2.05
CA VAL A 313 -23.50 4.20 -2.17
C VAL A 313 -24.40 3.53 -3.22
N ARG A 314 -23.82 3.08 -4.35
CA ARG A 314 -24.55 2.30 -5.36
C ARG A 314 -24.95 0.92 -4.85
N ARG A 315 -24.22 0.32 -3.92
CA ARG A 315 -24.62 -0.91 -3.22
C ARG A 315 -25.69 -0.64 -2.17
N ALA A 316 -25.62 0.48 -1.46
CA ALA A 316 -26.70 0.89 -0.57
C ALA A 316 -28.04 1.10 -1.34
N LYS A 317 -28.01 1.47 -2.62
CA LYS A 317 -29.20 1.47 -3.50
C LYS A 317 -29.86 0.09 -3.58
N SER A 318 -29.10 -1.02 -3.59
CA SER A 318 -29.70 -2.37 -3.56
C SER A 318 -30.25 -2.75 -2.18
N MET A 319 -29.88 -2.02 -1.12
CA MET A 319 -30.47 -2.15 0.21
C MET A 319 -31.79 -1.41 0.42
N ILE A 320 -32.33 -0.80 -0.63
CA ILE A 320 -33.78 -0.55 -0.77
C ILE A 320 -34.58 -1.90 -0.67
N GLY A 321 -33.92 -3.02 -0.32
CA GLY A 321 -34.52 -4.13 0.40
C GLY A 321 -35.42 -3.74 1.58
N ASP A 322 -35.24 -2.59 2.25
CA ASP A 322 -36.19 -2.14 3.28
C ASP A 322 -37.57 -1.81 2.68
N ALA A 323 -37.64 -1.30 1.45
CA ALA A 323 -38.92 -1.12 0.75
C ALA A 323 -39.53 -2.46 0.32
N LEU A 324 -38.70 -3.47 0.02
CA LEU A 324 -39.17 -4.83 -0.27
C LEU A 324 -39.61 -5.58 1.01
N LEU A 325 -38.98 -5.30 2.16
CA LEU A 325 -39.37 -5.81 3.46
C LEU A 325 -40.69 -5.17 3.91
N VAL A 326 -40.81 -3.84 3.81
CA VAL A 326 -42.05 -3.09 4.14
C VAL A 326 -43.16 -3.46 3.16
N GLY A 327 -42.88 -3.51 1.86
CA GLY A 327 -43.83 -3.94 0.84
C GLY A 327 -44.24 -5.42 0.99
N GLY A 328 -43.31 -6.30 1.32
CA GLY A 328 -43.56 -7.72 1.56
C GLY A 328 -44.41 -7.97 2.81
N THR A 329 -44.12 -7.25 3.89
CA THR A 329 -44.93 -7.28 5.13
C THR A 329 -46.32 -6.68 4.94
N ALA A 330 -46.44 -5.57 4.20
CA ALA A 330 -47.74 -5.01 3.81
C ALA A 330 -48.55 -5.97 2.92
N ALA A 331 -47.90 -6.62 1.95
CA ALA A 331 -48.54 -7.61 1.07
C ALA A 331 -49.03 -8.85 1.85
N ILE A 332 -48.27 -9.32 2.84
CA ILE A 332 -48.70 -10.39 3.75
C ILE A 332 -49.92 -9.94 4.58
N ALA A 333 -49.91 -8.72 5.11
CA ALA A 333 -51.00 -8.20 5.92
C ALA A 333 -52.31 -8.03 5.12
N ILE A 334 -52.21 -7.51 3.89
CA ILE A 334 -53.36 -7.34 2.98
C ILE A 334 -53.88 -8.71 2.51
N GLY A 335 -52.98 -9.62 2.10
CA GLY A 335 -53.35 -10.98 1.70
C GLY A 335 -53.92 -11.82 2.84
N GLY A 336 -53.57 -11.52 4.09
CA GLY A 336 -54.15 -12.14 5.29
C GLY A 336 -55.59 -11.70 5.59
N HIS A 337 -55.97 -10.50 5.16
CA HIS A 337 -57.33 -9.99 5.35
C HIS A 337 -58.30 -10.47 4.24
N ASN A 338 -57.78 -10.68 3.02
CA ASN A 338 -58.57 -11.06 1.84
C ASN A 338 -58.52 -12.56 1.51
N ASP A 339 -57.85 -13.39 2.32
CA ASP A 339 -57.64 -14.83 2.10
C ASP A 339 -56.92 -15.20 0.77
N GLU A 340 -56.19 -14.24 0.19
CA GLU A 340 -55.44 -14.40 -1.06
C GLU A 340 -54.06 -15.03 -0.79
N LYS A 341 -53.97 -16.35 -0.95
CA LYS A 341 -52.73 -17.13 -0.79
C LYS A 341 -51.59 -16.67 -1.69
N GLU A 342 -51.90 -16.14 -2.88
CA GLU A 342 -50.88 -15.64 -3.82
C GLU A 342 -50.18 -14.37 -3.32
N ALA A 343 -50.93 -13.42 -2.75
CA ALA A 343 -50.37 -12.20 -2.17
C ALA A 343 -49.49 -12.50 -0.94
N GLN A 344 -49.88 -13.48 -0.12
CA GLN A 344 -49.08 -13.94 1.01
C GLN A 344 -47.77 -14.60 0.56
N LEU A 345 -47.82 -15.46 -0.47
CA LEU A 345 -46.64 -16.12 -1.02
C LEU A 345 -45.68 -15.12 -1.67
N ALA A 346 -46.22 -14.15 -2.42
CA ALA A 346 -45.44 -13.07 -3.02
C ALA A 346 -44.75 -12.21 -1.95
N GLY A 347 -45.44 -11.90 -0.84
CA GLY A 347 -44.86 -11.15 0.27
C GLY A 347 -43.75 -11.91 1.01
N VAL A 348 -43.90 -13.23 1.23
CA VAL A 348 -42.82 -14.08 1.78
C VAL A 348 -41.64 -14.15 0.82
N GLY A 349 -41.88 -14.30 -0.48
CA GLY A 349 -40.85 -14.28 -1.51
C GLY A 349 -40.08 -12.95 -1.53
N ALA A 350 -40.77 -11.82 -1.40
CA ALA A 350 -40.17 -10.49 -1.31
C ALA A 350 -39.32 -10.31 -0.04
N ILE A 351 -39.76 -10.84 1.11
CA ILE A 351 -38.98 -10.81 2.36
C ILE A 351 -37.71 -11.66 2.23
N ILE A 352 -37.81 -12.88 1.70
CA ILE A 352 -36.65 -13.77 1.51
C ILE A 352 -35.67 -13.12 0.52
N ALA A 353 -36.15 -12.60 -0.60
CA ALA A 353 -35.32 -11.88 -1.57
C ALA A 353 -34.67 -10.64 -0.93
N GLY A 354 -35.41 -9.87 -0.13
CA GLY A 354 -34.90 -8.72 0.62
C GLY A 354 -33.79 -9.13 1.60
N MET A 355 -33.98 -10.21 2.36
CA MET A 355 -32.97 -10.74 3.28
C MET A 355 -31.72 -11.27 2.57
N LEU A 356 -31.87 -11.94 1.42
CA LEU A 356 -30.75 -12.43 0.61
C LEU A 356 -29.94 -11.28 0.00
N LEU A 357 -30.62 -10.26 -0.54
CA LEU A 357 -29.97 -9.04 -1.03
C LEU A 357 -29.23 -8.31 0.09
N LYS A 358 -29.85 -8.25 1.27
CA LYS A 358 -29.29 -7.63 2.48
C LYS A 358 -28.05 -8.37 3.00
N ALA A 359 -28.05 -9.70 2.97
CA ALA A 359 -26.90 -10.51 3.38
C ALA A 359 -25.68 -10.34 2.46
N GLY A 360 -25.87 -10.00 1.18
CA GLY A 360 -24.80 -9.73 0.22
C GLY A 360 -24.35 -8.27 0.15
N ALA A 361 -25.01 -7.34 0.84
CA ALA A 361 -24.83 -5.89 0.65
C ALA A 361 -23.65 -5.28 1.42
N ARG A 362 -22.81 -6.07 2.09
CA ARG A 362 -21.69 -5.55 2.90
C ARG A 362 -20.73 -4.72 2.04
N ALA A 363 -20.33 -3.58 2.58
CA ALA A 363 -19.39 -2.68 1.93
C ALA A 363 -18.04 -3.37 1.70
N ASP A 364 -17.36 -3.01 0.62
CA ASP A 364 -16.02 -3.50 0.35
C ASP A 364 -15.02 -2.74 1.24
N THR A 365 -14.49 -3.40 2.28
CA THR A 365 -13.52 -2.81 3.21
C THR A 365 -12.06 -3.07 2.82
N ARG A 366 -11.81 -3.64 1.64
CA ARG A 366 -10.45 -3.79 1.12
C ARG A 366 -9.88 -2.41 0.85
N HIS A 367 -8.65 -2.18 1.31
CA HIS A 367 -7.94 -0.92 1.18
C HIS A 367 -6.43 -1.16 1.24
N MET A 368 -5.64 -0.16 0.88
CA MET A 368 -4.20 -0.20 0.89
C MET A 368 -3.63 0.07 2.29
N GLU A 369 -3.35 -0.99 3.06
CA GLU A 369 -2.92 -0.86 4.46
C GLU A 369 -1.53 -0.24 4.61
N PHE A 370 -0.69 -0.25 3.58
CA PHE A 370 0.69 0.27 3.69
C PHE A 370 0.78 1.77 3.41
N ASN A 371 -0.33 2.42 3.03
CA ASN A 371 -0.36 3.86 2.81
C ASN A 371 0.17 4.61 4.05
N PRO A 372 0.93 5.68 3.87
CA PRO A 372 1.35 6.54 4.96
C PRO A 372 0.17 7.39 5.47
N VAL A 373 0.34 7.99 6.64
CA VAL A 373 -0.54 9.09 7.08
C VAL A 373 -0.13 10.39 6.39
N GLU A 374 1.17 10.58 6.21
CA GLU A 374 1.77 11.78 5.61
C GLU A 374 2.98 11.41 4.75
N THR A 375 3.16 12.13 3.65
CA THR A 375 4.34 12.04 2.80
C THR A 375 5.07 13.39 2.81
N PHE A 376 6.37 13.36 3.10
CA PHE A 376 7.25 14.52 3.05
C PHE A 376 8.09 14.47 1.76
N LEU A 377 8.20 15.62 1.09
CA LEU A 377 9.09 15.83 -0.04
C LEU A 377 10.09 16.92 0.34
N VAL A 378 11.37 16.55 0.48
CA VAL A 378 12.37 17.40 1.15
C VAL A 378 13.63 17.52 0.28
N PRO A 379 13.75 18.60 -0.50
CA PRO A 379 15.00 18.94 -1.19
C PRO A 379 16.04 19.42 -0.17
N LEU A 380 17.24 18.86 -0.23
CA LEU A 380 18.37 19.18 0.64
C LEU A 380 19.61 19.51 -0.18
N SER A 381 20.38 20.49 0.27
CA SER A 381 21.72 20.78 -0.24
C SER A 381 22.74 20.37 0.81
N LEU A 382 23.26 19.14 0.70
CA LEU A 382 24.18 18.59 1.68
C LEU A 382 25.64 18.99 1.38
N GLY A 383 26.01 19.05 0.11
CA GLY A 383 27.32 19.46 -0.41
C GLY A 383 28.49 18.51 -0.08
N ARG A 384 28.28 17.53 0.81
CA ARG A 384 29.30 16.58 1.26
C ARG A 384 28.65 15.33 1.86
N THR A 385 29.44 14.27 1.92
CA THR A 385 29.12 13.07 2.70
C THR A 385 29.08 13.41 4.19
N GLY A 386 28.14 12.79 4.93
CA GLY A 386 28.04 12.93 6.38
C GLY A 386 26.97 12.02 6.98
N THR A 387 26.68 12.20 8.26
CA THR A 387 25.61 11.46 8.93
C THR A 387 24.30 12.23 8.89
N LEU A 388 23.32 11.71 8.16
CA LEU A 388 21.99 12.30 8.03
C LEU A 388 21.07 11.72 9.12
N ASP A 389 20.59 12.56 10.03
CA ASP A 389 19.55 12.19 10.99
C ASP A 389 18.20 12.72 10.49
N VAL A 390 17.21 11.84 10.38
CA VAL A 390 15.85 12.16 9.95
C VAL A 390 14.90 11.80 11.09
N THR A 391 14.15 12.77 11.59
CA THR A 391 13.26 12.59 12.74
C THR A 391 11.90 13.20 12.46
N VAL A 392 10.83 12.42 12.62
CA VAL A 392 9.47 12.94 12.59
C VAL A 392 9.07 13.34 14.01
N ALA A 393 8.81 14.64 14.22
CA ALA A 393 8.32 15.17 15.49
C ALA A 393 6.78 15.12 15.54
N GLY A 394 6.24 14.74 16.70
CA GLY A 394 4.80 14.57 16.91
C GLY A 394 4.47 13.66 18.09
N HIS A 395 3.40 12.87 17.96
CA HIS A 395 2.91 11.93 18.99
C HIS A 395 3.79 10.66 19.12
N GLY A 396 5.08 10.85 19.38
CA GLY A 396 6.09 9.81 19.49
C GLY A 396 7.19 10.01 18.45
N ARG A 397 8.43 10.05 18.91
CA ARG A 397 9.58 10.40 18.08
C ARG A 397 10.07 9.15 17.35
N THR A 398 9.91 9.12 16.04
CA THR A 398 10.55 8.13 15.17
C THR A 398 11.74 8.78 14.48
N SER A 399 12.90 8.15 14.59
CA SER A 399 14.16 8.66 14.05
C SER A 399 14.88 7.56 13.29
N ILE A 400 15.52 7.92 12.18
CA ILE A 400 16.49 7.10 11.49
C ILE A 400 17.79 7.88 11.32
N VAL A 401 18.92 7.18 11.43
CA VAL A 401 20.26 7.72 11.25
C VAL A 401 20.92 7.01 10.08
N LEU A 402 21.30 7.76 9.05
CA LEU A 402 21.98 7.29 7.85
C LEU A 402 23.42 7.80 7.88
N PRO A 403 24.37 7.04 8.44
CA PRO A 403 25.78 7.41 8.44
C PRO A 403 26.38 7.20 7.04
N ASP A 404 27.42 7.97 6.74
CA ASP A 404 28.11 7.98 5.44
C ASP A 404 27.14 8.21 4.26
N PHE A 405 26.11 9.03 4.47
CA PHE A 405 25.14 9.40 3.46
C PHE A 405 25.83 10.20 2.34
N ILE A 406 25.78 9.69 1.12
CA ILE A 406 26.38 10.33 -0.05
C ILE A 406 25.31 11.10 -0.83
N PRO A 407 25.36 12.45 -0.89
CA PRO A 407 24.44 13.23 -1.72
C PRO A 407 24.68 12.99 -3.22
N GLY A 408 23.73 13.43 -4.04
CA GLY A 408 23.96 13.58 -5.47
C GLY A 408 24.83 14.80 -5.77
N SER A 409 24.57 15.44 -6.90
CA SER A 409 25.19 16.73 -7.25
C SER A 409 24.12 17.75 -7.62
N PRO A 410 24.38 19.05 -7.50
CA PRO A 410 23.46 20.07 -8.03
C PRO A 410 23.14 19.79 -9.51
N GLY A 411 21.85 19.79 -9.86
CA GLY A 411 21.37 19.45 -11.21
C GLY A 411 21.27 17.96 -11.52
N ARG A 412 21.86 17.08 -10.69
CA ARG A 412 21.64 15.63 -10.72
C ARG A 412 21.44 15.14 -9.28
N PRO A 413 20.34 15.57 -8.62
CA PRO A 413 20.11 15.22 -7.23
C PRO A 413 19.86 13.72 -7.11
N ARG A 414 20.25 13.15 -5.97
CA ARG A 414 19.94 11.76 -5.63
C ARG A 414 18.60 11.71 -4.88
N ALA A 415 17.64 10.93 -5.37
CA ALA A 415 16.41 10.70 -4.62
C ALA A 415 16.59 9.52 -3.65
N VAL A 416 16.11 9.67 -2.42
CA VAL A 416 16.13 8.62 -1.39
C VAL A 416 14.73 8.48 -0.80
N TYR A 417 14.22 7.25 -0.78
CA TYR A 417 12.93 6.92 -0.19
C TYR A 417 13.13 6.28 1.18
N LEU A 418 12.42 6.79 2.19
CA LEU A 418 12.39 6.25 3.54
C LEU A 418 10.96 5.95 3.97
N ARG A 419 10.75 4.76 4.53
CA ARG A 419 9.49 4.38 5.16
C ARG A 419 9.66 4.36 6.67
N LEU A 420 9.09 5.34 7.36
CA LEU A 420 9.08 5.43 8.82
C LEU A 420 7.70 5.10 9.37
N HIS A 421 7.64 4.20 10.34
CA HIS A 421 6.41 3.85 11.02
C HIS A 421 6.22 4.68 12.28
N GLY A 422 4.96 4.88 12.67
CA GLY A 422 4.57 5.69 13.82
C GLY A 422 4.98 5.11 15.18
N PRO A 423 4.55 5.76 16.27
CA PRO A 423 4.80 5.32 17.66
C PRO A 423 4.24 3.93 18.00
N ASP A 424 3.24 3.47 17.24
CA ASP A 424 2.53 2.21 17.45
C ASP A 424 3.18 1.04 16.67
N SER A 425 4.39 1.25 16.16
CA SER A 425 5.25 0.25 15.55
C SER A 425 6.55 0.10 16.35
N PRO A 426 7.18 -1.08 16.36
CA PRO A 426 8.48 -1.28 17.00
C PRO A 426 9.51 -0.27 16.51
N GLN A 427 10.39 0.19 17.40
CA GLN A 427 11.52 1.07 17.06
C GLN A 427 12.82 0.27 17.22
N PRO A 428 13.17 -0.59 16.24
CA PRO A 428 14.34 -1.45 16.38
C PRO A 428 15.64 -0.62 16.47
N ALA A 429 16.59 -1.10 17.27
CA ALA A 429 17.81 -0.37 17.59
C ALA A 429 18.66 0.02 16.36
N TRP A 430 18.56 -0.76 15.27
CA TRP A 430 19.28 -0.49 14.03
C TRP A 430 18.85 0.81 13.35
N LEU A 431 17.63 1.33 13.60
CA LEU A 431 17.18 2.62 13.04
C LEU A 431 18.13 3.75 13.40
N THR A 432 18.66 3.73 14.63
CA THR A 432 19.54 4.79 15.16
C THR A 432 21.00 4.34 15.30
N ALA A 433 21.33 3.11 14.91
CA ALA A 433 22.70 2.62 14.94
C ALA A 433 23.60 3.48 14.03
N ARG A 434 24.80 3.84 14.47
CA ARG A 434 25.74 4.65 13.67
C ARG A 434 26.87 3.83 13.05
N THR A 435 27.11 2.63 13.57
CA THR A 435 28.25 1.81 13.19
C THR A 435 27.81 0.76 12.19
N LEU A 436 28.43 0.78 11.00
CA LEU A 436 28.28 -0.30 10.02
C LEU A 436 28.86 -1.58 10.62
N VAL A 437 28.04 -2.62 10.75
CA VAL A 437 28.48 -3.92 11.27
C VAL A 437 29.12 -4.73 10.15
N HIS A 438 28.41 -4.87 9.04
CA HIS A 438 28.80 -5.74 7.94
C HIS A 438 29.38 -4.97 6.74
N GLY A 439 30.56 -5.39 6.27
CA GLY A 439 31.10 -4.95 4.97
C GLY A 439 30.20 -5.45 3.82
N ASN A 440 30.13 -4.72 2.72
CA ASN A 440 29.20 -5.00 1.62
C ASN A 440 29.65 -4.31 0.32
N ASP A 441 28.93 -4.52 -0.78
CA ASP A 441 29.33 -4.01 -2.11
C ASP A 441 29.45 -2.48 -2.17
N TYR A 442 28.74 -1.76 -1.30
CA TYR A 442 28.78 -0.30 -1.24
C TYR A 442 29.91 0.22 -0.34
N ALA A 443 30.08 -0.36 0.84
CA ALA A 443 31.10 0.06 1.81
C ALA A 443 32.50 -0.52 1.52
N GLY A 444 32.57 -1.59 0.73
CA GLY A 444 33.77 -2.39 0.51
C GLY A 444 34.15 -3.27 1.70
N VAL A 445 35.22 -4.02 1.50
CA VAL A 445 35.80 -4.94 2.49
C VAL A 445 36.62 -4.15 3.51
N LYS A 446 36.30 -4.32 4.81
CA LYS A 446 37.07 -3.69 5.89
C LYS A 446 38.48 -4.30 6.00
N PRO A 447 39.51 -3.52 6.36
CA PRO A 447 40.85 -4.05 6.60
C PRO A 447 40.88 -5.23 7.58
N GLY A 448 41.47 -6.35 7.15
CA GLY A 448 41.64 -7.56 7.96
C GLY A 448 40.41 -8.46 8.11
N ASP A 449 39.26 -8.05 7.56
CA ASP A 449 38.01 -8.82 7.57
C ASP A 449 38.04 -10.01 6.58
N TRP A 450 37.07 -10.91 6.71
CA TRP A 450 36.90 -12.10 5.89
C TRP A 450 35.48 -12.17 5.34
N PRO A 451 35.25 -12.97 4.28
CA PRO A 451 33.89 -13.35 3.88
C PRO A 451 33.13 -13.93 5.08
N TRP A 452 31.86 -13.57 5.25
CA TRP A 452 31.04 -14.03 6.36
C TRP A 452 30.92 -15.56 6.42
N ILE A 453 30.89 -16.23 5.27
CA ILE A 453 30.89 -17.70 5.18
C ILE A 453 32.19 -18.36 5.68
N LEU A 454 33.26 -17.58 5.85
CA LEU A 454 34.54 -17.98 6.43
C LEU A 454 34.74 -17.44 7.86
N GLY A 455 33.67 -16.95 8.49
CA GLY A 455 33.68 -16.47 9.87
C GLY A 455 33.99 -14.97 10.04
N GLY A 456 34.07 -14.20 8.95
CA GLY A 456 34.21 -12.74 9.01
C GLY A 456 32.87 -11.99 9.11
N GLN A 457 32.90 -10.69 8.85
CA GLN A 457 31.72 -9.80 8.86
C GLN A 457 31.34 -9.26 7.49
N ASP A 458 32.15 -9.51 6.45
CA ASP A 458 31.89 -9.00 5.12
C ASP A 458 30.92 -9.88 4.33
N VAL A 459 29.90 -9.25 3.76
CA VAL A 459 28.90 -9.86 2.88
C VAL A 459 28.93 -9.23 1.49
N SER A 460 30.10 -8.78 1.05
CA SER A 460 30.28 -8.32 -0.32
C SER A 460 30.13 -9.49 -1.30
N THR A 461 29.60 -9.20 -2.47
CA THR A 461 29.52 -10.13 -3.60
C THR A 461 30.94 -10.58 -3.98
N PRO A 462 31.22 -11.88 -4.15
CA PRO A 462 32.53 -12.38 -4.52
C PRO A 462 32.83 -12.07 -6.00
N THR A 463 33.22 -10.83 -6.27
CA THR A 463 33.74 -10.36 -7.55
C THR A 463 35.27 -10.33 -7.55
N ARG A 464 35.86 -10.03 -8.71
CA ARG A 464 37.32 -9.87 -8.84
C ARG A 464 37.83 -8.77 -7.91
N GLU A 465 37.13 -7.64 -7.91
CA GLU A 465 37.46 -6.44 -7.14
C GLU A 465 37.38 -6.71 -5.63
N THR A 466 36.34 -7.43 -5.18
CA THR A 466 36.20 -7.84 -3.78
C THR A 466 37.32 -8.79 -3.36
N LEU A 467 37.67 -9.78 -4.20
CA LEU A 467 38.79 -10.68 -3.92
C LEU A 467 40.13 -9.92 -3.82
N GLU A 468 40.38 -8.98 -4.73
CA GLU A 468 41.57 -8.13 -4.68
C GLU A 468 41.64 -7.27 -3.41
N GLN A 469 40.50 -6.82 -2.88
CA GLN A 469 40.45 -6.14 -1.58
C GLN A 469 40.88 -7.07 -0.44
N TYR A 470 40.37 -8.30 -0.39
CA TYR A 470 40.83 -9.29 0.60
C TYR A 470 42.33 -9.55 0.48
N GLN A 471 42.83 -9.74 -0.75
CA GLN A 471 44.23 -10.05 -1.02
C GLN A 471 45.17 -8.91 -0.64
N ARG A 472 44.78 -7.65 -0.91
CA ARG A 472 45.51 -6.47 -0.44
C ARG A 472 45.59 -6.39 1.08
N HIS A 473 44.63 -6.96 1.80
CA HIS A 473 44.63 -7.06 3.26
C HIS A 473 45.30 -8.34 3.78
N GLY A 474 46.00 -9.10 2.93
CA GLY A 474 46.69 -10.33 3.30
C GLY A 474 45.76 -11.51 3.57
N ARG A 475 44.52 -11.48 3.06
CA ARG A 475 43.53 -12.56 3.15
C ARG A 475 43.33 -13.19 1.78
N LEU A 476 43.05 -14.50 1.73
CA LEU A 476 42.71 -15.21 0.48
C LEU A 476 43.76 -15.04 -0.64
N THR A 477 45.04 -14.86 -0.29
CA THR A 477 46.15 -14.60 -1.24
C THR A 477 46.39 -15.74 -2.22
N ASP A 478 45.96 -16.95 -1.87
CA ASP A 478 46.11 -18.20 -2.59
C ASP A 478 44.77 -18.75 -3.14
N VAL A 479 43.66 -18.05 -2.91
CA VAL A 479 42.32 -18.50 -3.33
C VAL A 479 41.93 -17.81 -4.64
N PRO A 480 41.71 -18.55 -5.74
CA PRO A 480 41.20 -17.97 -6.97
C PRO A 480 39.71 -17.60 -6.82
N LEU A 481 39.25 -16.66 -7.65
CA LEU A 481 37.85 -16.19 -7.62
C LEU A 481 36.83 -17.32 -7.76
N LEU A 482 37.08 -18.26 -8.68
CA LEU A 482 36.16 -19.37 -8.92
C LEU A 482 36.01 -20.24 -7.67
N ASP A 483 37.10 -20.56 -6.97
CA ASP A 483 37.04 -21.33 -5.73
C ASP A 483 36.27 -20.62 -4.62
N LEU A 484 36.38 -19.29 -4.53
CA LEU A 484 35.59 -18.51 -3.57
C LEU A 484 34.10 -18.59 -3.92
N GLN A 485 33.75 -18.40 -5.19
CA GLN A 485 32.37 -18.51 -5.66
C GLN A 485 31.79 -19.92 -5.44
N ASP A 486 32.57 -20.96 -5.72
CA ASP A 486 32.19 -22.36 -5.50
C ASP A 486 31.96 -22.67 -4.01
N ARG A 487 32.66 -22.00 -3.09
CA ARG A 487 32.39 -22.12 -1.65
C ARG A 487 31.01 -21.58 -1.31
N TYR A 488 30.63 -20.38 -1.76
CA TYR A 488 29.28 -19.85 -1.56
C TYR A 488 28.21 -20.78 -2.14
N GLN A 489 28.41 -21.30 -3.36
CA GLN A 489 27.46 -22.22 -3.99
C GLN A 489 27.32 -23.54 -3.24
N ARG A 490 28.41 -24.11 -2.70
CA ARG A 490 28.36 -25.32 -1.86
C ARG A 490 27.60 -25.13 -0.56
N GLU A 491 27.63 -23.91 -0.01
CA GLU A 491 26.80 -23.51 1.14
C GLU A 491 25.34 -23.23 0.75
N GLY A 492 24.97 -23.40 -0.53
CA GLY A 492 23.63 -23.11 -1.03
C GLY A 492 23.32 -21.62 -1.17
N ILE A 493 24.34 -20.76 -1.08
CA ILE A 493 24.19 -19.31 -1.21
C ILE A 493 24.22 -18.93 -2.69
N LEU A 494 23.21 -18.16 -3.09
CA LEU A 494 23.07 -17.62 -4.43
C LEU A 494 23.76 -16.25 -4.47
N ILE A 495 24.83 -16.19 -5.25
CA ILE A 495 25.58 -14.97 -5.55
C ILE A 495 24.85 -14.16 -6.61
N GLY A 496 24.84 -12.84 -6.46
CA GLY A 496 23.99 -12.01 -7.27
C GLY A 496 22.58 -12.07 -6.71
N SER A 497 21.79 -11.07 -7.05
CA SER A 497 20.84 -10.54 -6.08
C SER A 497 19.79 -11.53 -5.56
N GLY A 498 19.55 -12.65 -6.25
CA GLY A 498 18.26 -13.35 -6.14
C GLY A 498 17.08 -12.46 -6.57
N MET A 499 17.36 -11.21 -6.95
CA MET A 499 16.48 -10.16 -7.48
C MET A 499 16.75 -9.95 -8.98
N GLU A 500 17.67 -10.73 -9.58
CA GLU A 500 17.95 -10.77 -11.00
C GLU A 500 16.84 -11.53 -11.72
N ASN A 501 16.17 -10.84 -12.63
CA ASN A 501 15.07 -11.38 -13.41
C ASN A 501 15.60 -11.95 -14.74
N ARG A 502 16.64 -12.79 -14.68
CA ARG A 502 17.14 -13.47 -15.88
C ARG A 502 16.32 -14.75 -16.08
N PRO A 503 15.84 -15.06 -17.31
CA PRO A 503 15.01 -16.25 -17.57
C PRO A 503 15.64 -17.58 -17.13
N ASP A 504 16.97 -17.62 -17.06
CA ASP A 504 17.81 -18.77 -16.71
C ASP A 504 18.32 -18.75 -15.27
N ALA A 505 18.15 -17.65 -14.52
CA ALA A 505 18.58 -17.58 -13.14
C ALA A 505 17.71 -18.50 -12.27
N ARG A 506 18.36 -19.33 -11.44
CA ARG A 506 17.65 -20.10 -10.40
C ARG A 506 16.94 -19.10 -9.48
N LYS A 507 15.61 -19.16 -9.44
CA LYS A 507 14.82 -18.37 -8.48
C LYS A 507 15.34 -18.66 -7.08
N ASN A 508 15.71 -17.60 -6.37
CA ASN A 508 16.12 -17.73 -4.99
C ASN A 508 14.93 -18.25 -4.16
N PRO A 509 15.05 -19.39 -3.48
CA PRO A 509 13.92 -19.97 -2.75
C PRO A 509 13.51 -19.13 -1.53
N SER A 510 14.41 -18.34 -0.94
CA SER A 510 14.10 -17.54 0.24
C SER A 510 14.02 -16.04 -0.02
N PHE A 511 14.66 -15.48 -1.07
CA PHE A 511 14.75 -14.02 -1.34
C PHE A 511 15.23 -13.11 -0.16
N ARG A 512 15.41 -13.67 1.04
CA ARG A 512 16.05 -13.07 2.19
C ARG A 512 17.56 -13.04 1.99
N HIS A 513 18.16 -12.05 2.61
CA HIS A 513 19.60 -11.94 2.73
C HIS A 513 20.16 -13.09 3.59
N ILE A 514 21.39 -13.54 3.33
CA ILE A 514 22.03 -14.61 4.10
C ILE A 514 22.15 -14.31 5.60
N LEU A 515 22.29 -13.03 5.96
CA LEU A 515 22.34 -12.60 7.37
C LEU A 515 21.00 -12.81 8.09
N GLU A 516 19.91 -12.90 7.34
CA GLU A 516 18.55 -13.14 7.84
C GLU A 516 18.11 -14.61 7.74
N GLY A 517 19.07 -15.52 7.56
CA GLY A 517 18.78 -16.95 7.38
C GLY A 517 18.23 -17.28 6.00
N GLY A 518 18.33 -16.36 5.04
CA GLY A 518 18.07 -16.63 3.63
C GLY A 518 19.26 -17.26 2.91
N THR A 519 19.12 -17.41 1.59
CA THR A 519 20.18 -17.90 0.70
C THR A 519 20.66 -16.84 -0.30
N GLY A 520 20.14 -15.61 -0.26
CA GLY A 520 20.56 -14.53 -1.15
C GLY A 520 21.73 -13.73 -0.63
N LEU A 521 22.80 -13.61 -1.41
CA LEU A 521 23.89 -12.67 -1.16
C LEU A 521 23.70 -11.44 -2.06
N PHE A 522 23.29 -10.32 -1.46
CA PHE A 522 23.01 -9.09 -2.19
C PHE A 522 23.11 -7.87 -1.30
N THR A 523 23.51 -6.73 -1.87
CA THR A 523 23.49 -5.46 -1.15
C THR A 523 22.21 -4.70 -1.51
N PRO A 524 21.27 -4.47 -0.56
CA PRO A 524 20.11 -3.61 -0.83
C PRO A 524 20.55 -2.20 -1.23
N GLN A 525 19.66 -1.45 -1.89
CA GLN A 525 19.96 -0.07 -2.27
C GLN A 525 20.51 0.74 -1.08
N PRO A 526 21.68 1.39 -1.20
CA PRO A 526 22.25 2.19 -0.11
C PRO A 526 21.25 3.22 0.41
N ASP A 527 21.27 3.42 1.74
CA ASP A 527 20.38 4.32 2.48
C ASP A 527 18.89 3.90 2.51
N SER A 528 18.52 2.73 1.97
CA SER A 528 17.19 2.16 2.17
C SER A 528 16.99 1.64 3.60
N MET A 529 15.74 1.35 3.96
CA MET A 529 15.43 0.74 5.25
C MET A 529 16.01 -0.67 5.35
N GLY A 530 15.98 -1.45 4.26
CA GLY A 530 16.57 -2.79 4.21
C GLY A 530 18.09 -2.77 4.31
N TYR A 531 18.78 -1.82 3.65
CA TYR A 531 20.22 -1.63 3.81
C TYR A 531 20.57 -1.32 5.26
N LYS A 532 19.84 -0.39 5.89
CA LYS A 532 20.04 -0.04 7.29
C LYS A 532 19.84 -1.26 8.21
N ARG A 533 18.72 -1.95 8.03
CA ARG A 533 18.32 -3.13 8.82
C ARG A 533 19.35 -4.25 8.73
N ILE A 534 19.82 -4.59 7.53
CA ILE A 534 20.76 -5.71 7.33
C ILE A 534 22.16 -5.32 7.81
N MET A 535 22.69 -4.16 7.38
CA MET A 535 24.12 -3.85 7.51
C MET A 535 24.50 -3.23 8.86
N TYR A 536 23.53 -2.70 9.62
CA TYR A 536 23.74 -2.08 10.94
C TYR A 536 23.21 -2.93 12.10
N SER A 537 22.65 -4.11 11.83
CA SER A 537 22.28 -5.08 12.86
C SER A 537 23.40 -6.06 13.10
N ALA A 538 23.57 -6.50 14.34
CA ALA A 538 24.43 -7.62 14.66
C ALA A 538 23.73 -8.93 14.30
N HIS A 539 24.40 -9.76 13.51
CA HIS A 539 23.91 -11.08 13.13
C HIS A 539 24.81 -12.19 13.72
N PRO A 540 24.26 -13.38 14.02
CA PRO A 540 25.08 -14.51 14.46
C PRO A 540 26.17 -14.86 13.43
N PRO A 541 27.33 -15.40 13.87
CA PRO A 541 28.34 -15.88 12.94
C PRO A 541 27.79 -17.03 12.10
N TRP A 542 28.31 -17.19 10.88
CA TRP A 542 27.98 -18.32 10.01
C TRP A 542 28.28 -19.65 10.71
N ARG A 543 27.34 -20.60 10.62
CA ARG A 543 27.47 -21.94 11.26
C ARG A 543 27.64 -23.08 10.27
N GLY A 544 27.85 -22.80 8.98
CA GLY A 544 27.90 -23.81 7.92
C GLY A 544 26.53 -24.43 7.64
N GLY A 545 26.28 -24.78 6.37
CA GLY A 545 25.08 -25.48 5.91
C GLY A 545 25.02 -26.96 6.32
N GLY A 546 25.44 -27.29 7.55
CA GLY A 546 25.13 -28.59 8.13
C GLY A 546 23.61 -28.72 8.20
N ARG A 547 23.03 -29.43 7.23
CA ARG A 547 21.59 -29.61 7.03
C ARG A 547 20.88 -29.67 8.38
N ARG A 548 20.13 -28.61 8.71
CA ARG A 548 19.15 -28.65 9.79
C ARG A 548 17.96 -29.48 9.37
#